data_AF-A0AAV0PW76-F1
#
_entry.id   AF-A0AAV0PW76-F1
#
_cell.length_a   1.000
_cell.length_b   1.000
_cell.length_c   1.000
_cell.angle_alpha   90.00
_cell.angle_beta   90.00
_cell.angle_gamma   90.00
#
_symmetry.space_group_name_H-M   'P 1'
#
loop_
_entity.id
_entity.type
_entity.pdbx_description
1 polymer ?
#
loop_
_entity_poly.entity_id
_entity_poly.type
_entity_poly.pdbx_seq_one_letter_code
_entity_poly.pdbx_strand_id
1 'polypeptide(L)'
;MDLERNALPFKVGQLVEVKSFLHGYRGAWFRCKIMNIRSTKAGIAYSLEYIDFPDEMLTVCAEIRLTKLYQKATKLGEKHLMVRPWFPPVYRESNLPDVDTIVDVAVVANELWKVGDLVDWWYADCYWTGRLTKVLENEKFQVICYLFH
;
A
#
# COMPACT_ATOMS: atom_id res chain seq x y z
N MET A 1 28.69 18.34 12.98
CA MET A 1 27.76 17.20 13.22
C MET A 1 26.72 17.25 12.12
N ASP A 2 27.05 16.63 10.99
CA ASP A 2 26.18 16.48 9.82
C ASP A 2 25.17 15.37 10.08
N LEU A 3 24.03 15.71 10.69
CA LEU A 3 22.86 14.84 10.62
C LEU A 3 22.16 15.14 9.28
N GLU A 4 22.49 14.32 8.28
CA GLU A 4 21.74 14.07 7.05
C GLU A 4 20.65 15.10 6.68
N ARG A 5 20.98 16.02 5.77
CA ARG A 5 20.01 16.89 5.11
C ARG A 5 18.99 16.03 4.33
N ASN A 6 17.83 15.77 4.93
CA ASN A 6 16.53 15.62 4.29
C ASN A 6 16.45 14.66 3.08
N ALA A 7 16.76 13.37 3.25
CA ALA A 7 16.29 12.36 2.30
C ALA A 7 14.79 12.12 2.54
N LEU A 8 13.93 12.77 1.75
CA LEU A 8 12.51 12.41 1.73
C LEU A 8 12.40 10.92 1.38
N PRO A 9 11.58 10.13 2.08
CA PRO A 9 11.50 8.68 1.85
C PRO A 9 10.91 8.33 0.47
N PHE A 10 10.32 9.32 -0.21
CA PHE A 10 9.77 9.20 -1.55
C PHE A 10 10.06 10.46 -2.38
N LYS A 11 9.96 10.33 -3.70
CA LYS A 11 10.12 11.43 -4.68
C LYS A 11 8.84 11.69 -5.47
N VAL A 12 8.70 12.91 -6.00
CA VAL A 12 7.63 13.23 -6.95
C VAL A 12 7.76 12.32 -8.19
N GLY A 13 6.63 11.84 -8.68
CA GLY A 13 6.51 10.89 -9.78
C GLY A 13 6.63 9.43 -9.36
N GLN A 14 7.04 9.13 -8.12
CA GLN A 14 7.15 7.76 -7.64
C GLN A 14 5.78 7.10 -7.47
N LEU A 15 5.70 5.83 -7.90
CA LEU A 15 4.55 4.99 -7.66
C LEU A 15 4.60 4.41 -6.24
N VAL A 16 3.47 4.50 -5.55
CA VAL A 16 3.31 4.11 -4.14
C VAL A 16 1.96 3.46 -3.93
N GLU A 17 1.80 2.81 -2.78
CA GLU A 17 0.51 2.33 -2.32
C GLU A 17 0.07 3.10 -1.08
N VAL A 18 -1.21 3.46 -1.04
CA VAL A 18 -1.75 4.37 -0.02
C VAL A 18 -2.94 3.76 0.68
N LYS A 19 -2.92 3.81 2.02
CA LYS A 19 -3.99 3.30 2.87
C LYS A 19 -5.11 4.33 3.04
N SER A 20 -6.34 3.87 3.23
CA SER A 20 -7.48 4.71 3.60
C SER A 20 -8.02 4.39 5.00
N PHE A 21 -8.50 5.42 5.69
CA PHE A 21 -9.29 5.27 6.92
C PHE A 21 -10.80 5.41 6.70
N LEU A 22 -11.22 5.74 5.47
CA LEU A 22 -12.63 5.86 5.13
C LEU A 22 -13.36 4.55 5.45
N HIS A 23 -14.55 4.67 6.02
CA HIS A 23 -15.40 3.51 6.27
C HIS A 23 -15.66 2.77 4.95
N GLY A 24 -15.64 1.44 4.99
CA GLY A 24 -15.68 0.59 3.80
C GLY A 24 -14.31 0.32 3.16
N TYR A 25 -13.29 1.13 3.41
CA TYR A 25 -11.94 0.99 2.83
C TYR A 25 -10.84 0.72 3.87
N ARG A 26 -11.22 0.38 5.10
CA ARG A 26 -10.27 0.05 6.16
C ARG A 26 -9.58 -1.27 5.82
N GLY A 27 -8.27 -1.19 5.57
CA GLY A 27 -7.46 -2.33 5.12
C GLY A 27 -7.14 -2.31 3.63
N ALA A 28 -7.72 -1.38 2.87
CA ALA A 28 -7.39 -1.20 1.46
C ALA A 28 -6.10 -0.37 1.27
N TRP A 29 -5.35 -0.72 0.24
CA TRP A 29 -4.17 -0.05 -0.28
C TRP A 29 -4.37 0.23 -1.77
N PHE A 30 -4.38 1.51 -2.12
CA PHE A 30 -4.61 2.00 -3.48
C PHE A 30 -3.31 2.33 -4.16
N ARG A 31 -3.17 1.96 -5.44
CA ARG A 31 -1.99 2.34 -6.22
C ARG A 31 -2.11 3.80 -6.64
N CYS A 32 -1.10 4.58 -6.29
CA CYS A 32 -1.05 6.00 -6.52
C CYS A 32 0.30 6.43 -7.12
N LYS A 33 0.29 7.59 -7.76
CA LYS A 33 1.50 8.34 -8.13
C LYS A 33 1.62 9.58 -7.27
N ILE A 34 2.81 9.84 -6.73
CA ILE A 34 3.08 11.08 -5.98
C ILE A 34 3.17 12.24 -6.97
N MET A 35 2.27 13.21 -6.86
CA MET A 35 2.25 14.40 -7.71
C MET A 35 3.00 15.57 -7.09
N ASN A 36 3.02 15.67 -5.77
CA ASN A 36 3.72 16.72 -5.05
C ASN A 36 4.01 16.29 -3.61
N ILE A 37 5.05 16.85 -3.00
CA ILE A 37 5.44 16.65 -1.61
C ILE A 37 5.48 18.01 -0.92
N ARG A 38 4.74 18.15 0.18
CA ARG A 38 4.63 19.41 0.92
C ARG A 38 5.12 19.23 2.35
N SER A 39 5.98 20.14 2.80
CA SER A 39 6.33 20.28 4.21
C SER A 39 5.24 21.07 4.92
N THR A 40 4.70 20.53 6.01
CA THR A 40 3.72 21.20 6.87
C THR A 40 4.27 21.31 8.29
N LYS A 41 3.66 22.16 9.13
CA LYS A 41 3.98 22.23 10.58
C LYS A 41 3.87 20.87 11.28
N ALA A 42 3.10 19.95 10.72
CA ALA A 42 2.81 18.65 11.30
C ALA A 42 3.44 17.48 10.51
N GLY A 43 4.49 17.75 9.72
CA GLY A 43 5.29 16.78 8.97
C GLY A 43 5.13 16.87 7.44
N ILE A 44 5.65 15.87 6.75
CA ILE A 44 5.58 15.74 5.28
C ILE A 44 4.20 15.21 4.87
N ALA A 45 3.61 15.81 3.85
CA ALA A 45 2.37 15.36 3.22
C ALA A 45 2.55 15.15 1.71
N TYR A 46 1.87 14.15 1.16
CA TYR A 46 1.91 13.77 -0.23
C TYR A 46 0.60 14.15 -0.91
N SER A 47 0.71 14.68 -2.13
CA SER A 47 -0.40 14.83 -3.08
C SER A 47 -0.37 13.64 -4.03
N LEU A 48 -1.50 12.99 -4.24
CA LEU A 48 -1.56 11.66 -4.86
C LEU A 48 -2.56 11.64 -6.01
N GLU A 49 -2.18 10.98 -7.10
CA GLU A 49 -3.06 10.60 -8.22
C GLU A 49 -3.38 9.11 -8.08
N TYR A 50 -4.66 8.73 -8.11
CA TYR A 50 -5.08 7.32 -8.04
C TYR A 50 -5.06 6.71 -9.44
N ILE A 51 -4.30 5.65 -9.63
CA ILE A 51 -4.03 5.08 -10.97
C ILE A 51 -5.24 4.33 -11.49
N ASP A 52 -5.88 3.55 -10.62
CA ASP A 52 -6.99 2.67 -10.99
C ASP A 52 -8.37 3.34 -10.89
N PHE A 53 -8.40 4.61 -10.48
CA PHE A 53 -9.62 5.41 -10.31
C PHE A 53 -9.44 6.80 -10.94
N PRO A 54 -9.21 6.89 -12.27
CA PRO A 54 -8.94 8.16 -12.93
C PRO A 54 -10.14 9.12 -12.86
N ASP A 55 -11.36 8.62 -12.83
CA ASP A 55 -12.58 9.44 -12.78
C ASP A 55 -12.78 10.13 -11.41
N GLU A 56 -12.26 9.54 -10.34
CA GLU A 56 -12.22 10.18 -9.01
C GLU A 56 -11.35 11.46 -9.03
N MET A 57 -10.38 11.57 -9.96
CA MET A 57 -9.56 12.78 -10.11
C MET A 57 -10.39 13.97 -10.62
N LEU A 58 -11.42 13.75 -11.44
CA LEU A 58 -12.25 14.82 -12.01
C LEU A 58 -13.12 15.52 -10.96
N THR A 59 -13.47 14.82 -9.88
CA THR A 59 -14.23 15.40 -8.75
C THR A 59 -13.31 16.00 -7.68
N VAL A 60 -12.07 15.52 -7.59
CA VAL A 60 -11.12 15.77 -6.48
C VAL A 60 -10.03 16.80 -6.82
N CYS A 61 -10.02 17.40 -8.02
CA CYS A 61 -9.11 18.52 -8.34
C CYS A 61 -9.23 19.73 -7.37
N ALA A 62 -10.27 19.80 -6.54
CA ALA A 62 -10.40 20.79 -5.46
C ALA A 62 -9.84 20.33 -4.09
N GLU A 63 -9.65 19.03 -3.86
CA GLU A 63 -9.17 18.48 -2.58
C GLU A 63 -8.01 17.51 -2.80
N ILE A 64 -6.82 18.05 -3.02
CA ILE A 64 -5.58 17.27 -2.90
C ILE A 64 -5.60 16.56 -1.53
N ARG A 65 -5.81 15.22 -1.53
CA ARG A 65 -5.77 14.42 -0.31
C ARG A 65 -4.34 14.43 0.24
N LEU A 66 -4.11 15.29 1.23
CA LEU A 66 -2.84 15.39 1.93
C LEU A 66 -2.67 14.20 2.87
N THR A 67 -2.03 13.15 2.38
CA THR A 67 -1.70 11.99 3.20
C THR A 67 -0.30 12.16 3.79
N LYS A 68 -0.15 11.94 5.10
CA LYS A 68 1.17 11.89 5.76
C LYS A 68 1.67 10.46 5.80
N LEU A 69 2.98 10.25 5.87
CA LEU A 69 3.56 8.90 5.96
C LEU A 69 2.96 8.07 7.10
N TYR A 70 2.76 8.71 8.25
CA TYR A 70 2.08 8.11 9.39
C TYR A 70 0.89 8.97 9.82
N GLN A 71 -0.27 8.36 10.02
CA GLN A 71 -1.49 9.05 10.49
C GLN A 71 -2.23 8.21 11.53
N LYS A 72 -2.96 8.88 12.42
CA LYS A 72 -3.88 8.23 13.36
C LYS A 72 -5.29 8.32 12.81
N ALA A 73 -6.08 7.24 12.93
CA ALA A 73 -7.49 7.28 12.58
C ALA A 73 -8.32 8.13 13.57
N THR A 74 -7.90 8.18 14.85
CA THR A 74 -8.54 8.96 15.91
C THR A 74 -7.48 9.66 16.78
N LYS A 75 -7.86 10.66 17.58
CA LYS A 75 -6.91 11.41 18.44
C LYS A 75 -6.12 10.50 19.39
N LEU A 76 -6.79 9.49 19.95
CA LEU A 76 -6.22 8.54 20.91
C LEU A 76 -5.59 7.30 20.23
N GLY A 77 -5.82 7.10 18.94
CA GLY A 77 -5.38 5.92 18.21
C GLY A 77 -3.88 5.85 17.98
N GLU A 78 -3.44 4.67 17.54
CA GLU A 78 -2.06 4.43 17.11
C GLU A 78 -1.79 5.09 15.76
N LYS A 79 -0.51 5.34 15.47
CA LYS A 79 -0.08 5.83 14.15
C LYS A 79 0.05 4.64 13.21
N HIS A 80 -0.62 4.70 12.07
CA HIS A 80 -0.53 3.69 11.02
C HIS A 80 0.37 4.21 9.91
N LEU A 81 1.13 3.32 9.27
CA LEU A 81 1.77 3.61 8.00
C LEU A 81 0.67 3.81 6.94
N MET A 82 0.74 4.93 6.22
CA MET A 82 -0.27 5.31 5.23
C MET A 82 0.24 5.28 3.81
N VAL A 83 1.56 5.38 3.61
CA VAL A 83 2.20 5.37 2.30
C VAL A 83 3.32 4.35 2.36
N ARG A 84 3.32 3.39 1.45
CA ARG A 84 4.39 2.40 1.28
C ARG A 84 4.89 2.42 -0.16
N PRO A 85 6.11 1.95 -0.44
CA PRO A 85 6.55 1.71 -1.81
C PRO A 85 5.54 0.81 -2.54
N TRP A 86 5.50 0.91 -3.86
CA TRP A 86 4.77 -0.05 -4.68
C TRP A 86 5.18 -1.48 -4.30
N PHE A 87 4.20 -2.38 -4.15
CA PHE A 87 4.50 -3.72 -3.70
C PHE A 87 5.36 -4.46 -4.73
N PRO A 88 6.55 -4.96 -4.35
CA PRO A 88 7.44 -5.63 -5.29
C PRO A 88 6.76 -6.86 -5.92
N PRO A 89 7.14 -7.26 -7.13
CA PRO A 89 6.66 -8.51 -7.72
C PRO A 89 6.93 -9.69 -6.78
N VAL A 90 5.94 -10.55 -6.60
CA VAL A 90 6.07 -11.78 -5.80
C VAL A 90 6.20 -12.96 -6.74
N TYR A 91 7.26 -13.73 -6.57
CA TYR A 91 7.47 -14.99 -7.26
C TYR A 91 7.44 -16.13 -6.25
N ARG A 92 6.90 -17.27 -6.67
CA ARG A 92 7.13 -18.52 -5.95
C ARG A 92 8.55 -18.97 -6.24
N GLU A 93 9.22 -19.55 -5.24
CA GLU A 93 10.55 -20.13 -5.42
C GLU A 93 10.60 -21.10 -6.63
N SER A 94 9.55 -21.91 -6.82
CA SER A 94 9.42 -22.83 -7.96
C SER A 94 9.32 -22.15 -9.34
N ASN A 95 8.93 -20.87 -9.37
CA ASN A 95 8.64 -20.09 -10.58
C ASN A 95 9.49 -18.81 -10.62
N LEU A 96 10.66 -18.82 -10.00
CA LEU A 96 11.57 -17.69 -10.07
C LEU A 96 12.04 -17.49 -11.51
N PRO A 97 11.92 -16.27 -12.05
CA PRO A 97 12.58 -15.95 -13.31
C PRO A 97 14.10 -15.95 -13.09
N ASP A 98 14.86 -16.03 -14.18
CA ASP A 98 16.31 -15.91 -14.11
C ASP A 98 16.69 -14.61 -13.38
N VAL A 99 17.62 -14.67 -12.42
CA VAL A 99 17.95 -13.56 -11.52
C VAL A 99 18.37 -12.32 -12.32
N ASP A 100 18.99 -12.52 -13.47
CA ASP A 100 19.43 -11.46 -14.38
C ASP A 100 18.26 -10.72 -15.07
N THR A 101 17.04 -11.26 -15.02
CA THR A 101 15.84 -10.61 -15.57
C THR A 101 15.05 -9.82 -14.53
N ILE A 102 15.43 -9.91 -13.25
CA ILE A 102 14.78 -9.18 -12.16
C ILE A 102 15.30 -7.74 -12.16
N VAL A 103 14.49 -6.83 -12.69
CA VAL A 103 14.87 -5.42 -12.88
C VAL A 103 14.90 -4.62 -11.57
N ASP A 104 14.18 -5.07 -10.53
CA ASP A 104 14.03 -4.38 -9.24
C ASP A 104 13.84 -5.39 -8.09
N VAL A 105 13.73 -4.94 -6.84
CA VAL A 105 13.49 -5.80 -5.67
C VAL A 105 12.27 -6.69 -5.89
N ALA A 106 12.43 -8.00 -5.71
CA ALA A 106 11.36 -8.98 -5.79
C ALA A 106 11.22 -9.76 -4.48
N VAL A 107 10.01 -10.18 -4.15
CA VAL A 107 9.74 -11.05 -3.00
C VAL A 107 9.67 -12.49 -3.48
N VAL A 108 10.53 -13.34 -2.92
CA VAL A 108 10.48 -14.78 -3.14
C VAL A 108 9.69 -15.42 -2.01
N ALA A 109 8.54 -15.99 -2.33
CA ALA A 109 7.75 -16.76 -1.38
C ALA A 109 8.22 -18.23 -1.41
N ASN A 110 8.78 -18.67 -0.29
CA ASN A 110 9.36 -20.01 -0.13
C ASN A 110 8.32 -21.14 0.02
N GLU A 111 7.09 -20.83 0.47
CA GLU A 111 6.17 -21.88 0.94
C GLU A 111 4.69 -21.51 0.78
N LEU A 112 3.86 -22.56 0.70
CA LEU A 112 2.41 -22.54 0.57
C LEU A 112 1.77 -21.69 1.69
N TRP A 113 0.99 -20.68 1.30
CA TRP A 113 0.22 -19.87 2.23
C TRP A 113 -0.57 -20.75 3.21
N LYS A 114 -0.52 -20.42 4.50
CA LYS A 114 -1.20 -21.19 5.56
C LYS A 114 -2.21 -20.35 6.32
N VAL A 115 -3.12 -21.05 6.99
CA VAL A 115 -4.10 -20.42 7.87
C VAL A 115 -3.35 -19.60 8.94
N GLY A 116 -3.78 -18.35 9.11
CA GLY A 116 -3.15 -17.40 10.01
C GLY A 116 -2.25 -16.38 9.32
N ASP A 117 -1.80 -16.62 8.08
CA ASP A 117 -0.96 -15.65 7.36
C ASP A 117 -1.73 -14.37 7.05
N LEU A 118 -1.03 -13.23 7.14
CA LEU A 118 -1.51 -11.95 6.64
C LEU A 118 -1.19 -11.84 5.16
N VAL A 119 -2.18 -11.47 4.37
CA VAL A 119 -2.07 -11.40 2.91
C VAL A 119 -2.68 -10.11 2.39
N ASP A 120 -2.07 -9.59 1.33
CA ASP A 120 -2.66 -8.56 0.50
C ASP A 120 -3.23 -9.22 -0.76
N TRP A 121 -4.51 -9.02 -1.05
CA TRP A 121 -5.13 -9.55 -2.26
C TRP A 121 -5.68 -8.44 -3.14
N TRP A 122 -5.51 -8.57 -4.46
CA TRP A 122 -6.05 -7.62 -5.42
C TRP A 122 -7.54 -7.90 -5.67
N TYR A 123 -8.41 -6.95 -5.36
CA TYR A 123 -9.85 -7.04 -5.62
C TYR A 123 -10.47 -5.65 -5.71
N ALA A 124 -11.36 -5.45 -6.70
CA ALA A 124 -11.99 -4.15 -6.97
C ALA A 124 -10.95 -3.02 -7.03
N ASP A 125 -9.92 -3.26 -7.85
CA ASP A 125 -8.92 -2.26 -8.23
C ASP A 125 -8.06 -1.68 -7.09
N CYS A 126 -7.96 -2.42 -5.97
CA CYS A 126 -7.01 -2.14 -4.89
C CYS A 126 -6.58 -3.41 -4.16
N TYR A 127 -5.52 -3.30 -3.36
CA TYR A 127 -5.09 -4.39 -2.48
C TYR A 127 -5.82 -4.33 -1.15
N TRP A 128 -6.30 -5.46 -0.68
CA TRP A 128 -6.93 -5.60 0.62
C TRP A 128 -6.07 -6.45 1.54
N THR A 129 -5.73 -5.92 2.70
CA THR A 129 -5.04 -6.68 3.75
C THR A 129 -6.05 -7.47 4.56
N GLY A 130 -5.83 -8.77 4.71
CA GLY A 130 -6.57 -9.59 5.66
C GLY A 130 -5.81 -10.83 6.08
N ARG A 131 -6.54 -11.76 6.70
CA ARG A 131 -5.95 -12.99 7.26
C ARG A 131 -6.54 -14.22 6.61
N LEU A 132 -5.69 -15.18 6.24
CA LEU A 132 -6.13 -16.48 5.76
C LEU A 132 -6.81 -17.25 6.87
N THR A 133 -8.03 -17.71 6.63
CA THR A 133 -8.82 -18.48 7.59
C THR A 133 -8.97 -19.94 7.18
N LYS A 134 -8.85 -20.23 5.88
CA LYS A 134 -8.98 -21.60 5.35
C LYS A 134 -8.18 -21.76 4.06
N VAL A 135 -7.48 -22.89 3.95
CA VAL A 135 -6.91 -23.36 2.68
C VAL A 135 -7.98 -24.19 1.98
N LEU A 136 -8.24 -23.89 0.70
CA LEU A 136 -9.18 -24.61 -0.15
C LEU A 136 -8.38 -25.39 -1.22
N GLU A 137 -9.08 -26.21 -1.99
CA GLU A 137 -8.47 -26.93 -3.12
C GLU A 137 -8.06 -25.97 -4.25
N ASN A 138 -7.13 -26.41 -5.10
CA ASN A 138 -6.65 -25.68 -6.28
C ASN A 138 -6.08 -24.29 -5.97
N GLU A 139 -5.27 -24.19 -4.91
CA GLU A 139 -4.57 -22.96 -4.52
C GLU A 139 -5.50 -21.78 -4.23
N LYS A 140 -6.73 -22.08 -3.81
CA LYS A 140 -7.69 -21.08 -3.36
C LYS A 140 -7.64 -20.97 -1.85
N PHE A 141 -7.91 -19.77 -1.35
CA PHE A 141 -7.89 -19.49 0.07
C PHE A 141 -9.12 -18.68 0.45
N GLN A 142 -9.64 -18.91 1.65
CA GLN A 142 -10.61 -18.03 2.27
C GLN A 142 -9.86 -16.98 3.09
N VAL A 143 -10.19 -15.72 2.85
CA VAL A 143 -9.58 -14.58 3.54
C VAL A 143 -10.66 -13.80 4.28
N ILE A 144 -10.38 -13.42 5.52
CA ILE A 144 -11.21 -12.45 6.25
C ILE A 144 -10.55 -11.08 6.22
N CYS A 145 -11.30 -10.09 5.75
CA CYS A 145 -10.94 -8.68 5.83
C CYS A 145 -11.47 -8.12 7.14
N TYR A 146 -10.61 -7.59 8.01
CA TYR A 146 -11.08 -6.89 9.21
C TYR A 146 -11.56 -5.49 8.80
N LEU A 147 -12.81 -5.41 8.34
CA LEU A 147 -13.57 -4.16 8.33
C LEU A 147 -13.79 -3.79 9.79
N PHE A 148 -12.85 -3.08 10.42
CA PHE A 148 -13.03 -2.56 11.77
C PHE A 148 -14.31 -1.69 11.77
N HIS A 149 -15.39 -2.19 12.37
CA HIS A 149 -16.60 -1.44 12.69
C HIS A 149 -16.24 -0.15 13.46
#